data_AF-A0A023WXE5-F1
#
_entry.id   AF-A0A023WXE5-F1
#
_cell.length_a   1.000
_cell.length_b   1.000
_cell.length_c   1.000
_cell.angle_alpha   90.00
_cell.angle_beta   90.00
_cell.angle_gamma   90.00
#
_symmetry.space_group_name_H-M   'P 1'
#
loop_
_entity.id
_entity.type
_entity.pdbx_description
1 polymer ?
#
loop_
_entity_poly.entity_id
_entity_poly.type
_entity_poly.pdbx_seq_one_letter_code
_entity_poly.pdbx_strand_id
1 'polypeptide(L)'
;MQARTLLFPLVLFVTGCSTGAWFKLPDETRLLVNERPASFDQGLVRSRPFSWGAAGGIPYRLVDRQSLTVKSGKLRSRFRVASIFWPPVGIAYWPMGYGQRCYDLTGDEPSTCTHEDYRQLRLAERMRR
;
A
#
# COMPACT_ATOMS: atom_id res chain seq x y z
N MET A 1 -5.01 49.20 21.58
CA MET A 1 -5.79 48.79 20.39
C MET A 1 -4.76 48.55 19.29
N GLN A 2 -4.54 47.40 18.64
CA GLN A 2 -5.31 46.18 18.38
C GLN A 2 -4.31 45.00 18.33
N ALA A 3 -4.59 43.92 19.08
CA ALA A 3 -4.96 42.60 18.56
C ALA A 3 -3.80 41.85 17.86
N ARG A 4 -3.05 41.03 18.62
CA ARG A 4 -3.22 39.57 18.69
C ARG A 4 -2.99 38.86 17.35
N THR A 5 -1.75 38.41 17.19
CA THR A 5 -1.36 37.07 16.69
C THR A 5 -2.41 36.32 15.89
N LEU A 6 -2.25 36.29 14.56
CA LEU A 6 -2.75 35.22 13.70
C LEU A 6 -1.57 34.49 13.09
N LEU A 7 -0.84 33.77 13.94
CA LEU A 7 -0.13 32.54 13.55
C LEU A 7 -1.23 31.52 13.20
N PHE A 8 -1.73 31.56 11.97
CA PHE A 8 -2.62 30.54 11.42
C PHE A 8 -1.77 29.53 10.63
N PRO A 9 -1.98 28.22 10.84
CA PRO A 9 -0.90 27.26 10.96
C PRO A 9 -0.37 26.79 9.59
N LEU A 10 0.95 26.82 9.45
CA LEU A 10 1.75 26.14 8.43
C LEU A 10 1.74 24.60 8.68
N VAL A 11 0.57 23.97 8.65
CA VAL A 11 0.42 22.50 8.81
C VAL A 11 -0.45 21.93 7.66
N LEU A 12 -0.10 22.30 6.43
CA LEU A 12 -0.55 21.62 5.21
C LEU A 12 0.58 20.80 4.56
N PHE A 13 1.53 20.34 5.37
CA PHE A 13 2.58 19.44 4.92
C PHE A 13 2.27 18.01 5.38
N VAL A 14 2.45 17.04 4.48
CA VAL A 14 2.48 15.58 4.71
C VAL A 14 1.18 14.78 4.50
N THR A 15 0.10 15.30 3.90
CA THR A 15 -0.98 14.44 3.36
C THR A 15 -0.64 13.83 2.00
N GLY A 16 0.54 13.22 1.87
CA GLY A 16 0.81 12.26 0.81
C GLY A 16 0.02 10.99 1.10
N CYS A 17 -1.28 11.03 0.82
CA CYS A 17 -2.28 10.03 1.20
C CYS A 17 -1.79 8.60 0.94
N SER A 18 -1.48 7.88 2.03
CA SER A 18 -1.03 6.49 2.00
C SER A 18 -1.92 5.61 1.12
N THR A 19 -1.34 4.59 0.52
CA THR A 19 -2.08 3.51 -0.14
C THR A 19 -2.04 2.28 0.75
N GLY A 20 -3.14 1.54 0.79
CA GLY A 20 -3.20 0.31 1.55
C GLY A 20 -4.12 -0.70 0.91
N ALA A 21 -3.74 -1.96 1.05
CA ALA A 21 -4.51 -3.11 0.59
C ALA A 21 -4.33 -4.26 1.59
N TRP A 22 -5.28 -5.18 1.55
CA TRP A 22 -5.24 -6.40 2.32
C TRP A 22 -4.52 -7.49 1.52
N PHE A 23 -3.76 -8.31 2.22
CA PHE A 23 -2.99 -9.39 1.61
C PHE A 23 -3.24 -10.68 2.37
N LYS A 24 -3.72 -11.68 1.63
CA LYS A 24 -3.73 -13.08 2.06
C LYS A 24 -2.45 -13.73 1.56
N LEU A 25 -1.69 -14.31 2.46
CA LEU A 25 -0.38 -14.90 2.17
C LEU A 25 -0.44 -16.42 2.40
N PRO A 26 0.34 -17.21 1.65
CA PRO A 26 0.54 -18.61 1.97
C PRO A 26 1.30 -18.75 3.30
N ASP A 27 1.12 -19.90 3.96
CA ASP A 27 1.69 -20.16 5.27
C ASP A 27 3.20 -19.94 5.33
N GLU A 28 3.66 -19.42 6.45
CA GLU A 28 5.07 -19.14 6.77
C GLU A 28 5.79 -18.12 5.86
N THR A 29 5.07 -17.44 4.96
CA THR A 29 5.67 -16.41 4.10
C THR A 29 5.45 -14.97 4.61
N ARG A 30 6.35 -14.08 4.21
CA ARG A 30 6.23 -12.63 4.39
C ARG A 30 6.25 -11.90 3.06
N LEU A 31 5.53 -10.80 2.99
CA LEU A 31 5.41 -9.97 1.81
C LEU A 31 6.42 -8.82 1.84
N LEU A 32 7.20 -8.69 0.77
CA LEU A 32 7.99 -7.51 0.42
C LEU A 32 7.33 -6.80 -0.76
N VAL A 33 7.06 -5.51 -0.61
CA VAL A 33 6.43 -4.71 -1.67
C VAL A 33 7.40 -3.67 -2.20
N ASN A 34 7.55 -3.63 -3.52
CA ASN A 34 8.32 -2.63 -4.26
C ASN A 34 9.75 -2.47 -3.75
N GLU A 35 10.41 -3.60 -3.46
CA GLU A 35 11.81 -3.67 -3.01
C GLU A 35 12.10 -2.86 -1.75
N ARG A 36 11.06 -2.53 -0.99
CA ARG A 36 11.20 -1.82 0.27
C ARG A 36 11.75 -2.78 1.35
N PRO A 37 12.55 -2.28 2.30
CA PRO A 37 13.14 -3.12 3.35
C PRO A 37 12.10 -3.64 4.36
N ALA A 38 10.88 -3.09 4.36
CA ALA A 38 9.81 -3.55 5.23
C ALA A 38 9.17 -4.84 4.70
N SER A 39 9.23 -5.90 5.50
CA SER A 39 8.44 -7.12 5.30
C SER A 39 7.15 -7.06 6.11
N PHE A 40 6.09 -7.64 5.58
CA PHE A 40 4.77 -7.62 6.17
C PHE A 40 4.22 -9.05 6.31
N ASP A 41 3.62 -9.33 7.45
CA ASP A 41 2.78 -10.53 7.62
C ASP A 41 1.46 -10.36 6.86
N GLN A 42 0.67 -11.43 6.83
CA GLN A 42 -0.71 -11.40 6.37
C GLN A 42 -1.52 -10.31 7.08
N GLY A 43 -2.35 -9.59 6.32
CA GLY A 43 -3.24 -8.55 6.85
C GLY A 43 -3.21 -7.24 6.05
N LEU A 44 -3.46 -6.13 6.74
CA LEU A 44 -3.51 -4.81 6.14
C LEU A 44 -2.12 -4.21 5.96
N VAL A 45 -1.67 -4.10 4.72
CA VAL A 45 -0.40 -3.44 4.40
C VAL A 45 -0.67 -2.02 3.95
N ARG A 46 -0.06 -1.06 4.65
CA ARG A 46 -0.09 0.36 4.29
C ARG A 46 1.30 0.83 3.92
N SER A 47 1.39 1.56 2.82
CA SER A 47 2.64 2.08 2.30
C SER A 47 2.43 3.47 1.71
N ARG A 48 3.53 4.21 1.55
CA ARG A 48 3.53 5.42 0.71
C ARG A 48 3.16 5.05 -0.73
N PRO A 49 2.42 5.92 -1.45
CA PRO A 49 2.15 5.74 -2.87
C PRO A 49 3.42 5.43 -3.69
N PHE A 50 3.22 4.85 -4.86
CA PHE A 50 4.25 4.38 -5.78
C PHE A 50 4.42 5.33 -6.96
N SER A 51 5.59 5.29 -7.60
CA SER A 51 5.95 6.23 -8.67
C SER A 51 5.34 5.79 -9.97
N TRP A 52 5.49 6.61 -11.00
CA TRP A 52 5.14 6.27 -12.37
C TRP A 52 5.71 4.92 -12.84
N GLY A 53 6.86 4.48 -12.31
CA GLY A 53 7.43 3.16 -12.59
C GLY A 53 6.52 1.99 -12.22
N ALA A 54 5.60 2.18 -11.27
CA ALA A 54 4.61 1.18 -10.88
C ALA A 54 3.34 1.19 -11.74
N ALA A 55 3.27 2.00 -12.81
CA ALA A 55 2.16 1.99 -13.77
C ALA A 55 2.00 0.62 -14.44
N GLY A 56 3.09 -0.09 -14.72
CA GLY A 56 3.08 -1.46 -15.22
C GLY A 56 2.82 -2.54 -14.16
N GLY A 57 2.44 -2.15 -12.95
CA GLY A 57 2.25 -3.02 -11.79
C GLY A 57 3.29 -2.78 -10.69
N ILE A 58 2.88 -2.99 -9.43
CA ILE A 58 3.75 -2.83 -8.26
C ILE A 58 4.48 -4.16 -8.02
N PRO A 59 5.82 -4.22 -8.14
CA PRO A 59 6.54 -5.47 -7.93
C PRO A 59 6.38 -5.94 -6.48
N TYR A 60 6.23 -7.24 -6.28
CA TYR A 60 6.18 -7.87 -4.97
C TYR A 60 7.05 -9.13 -4.94
N ARG A 61 7.50 -9.49 -3.73
CA ARG A 61 8.21 -10.73 -3.44
C ARG A 61 7.62 -11.35 -2.18
N LEU A 62 7.39 -12.66 -2.21
CA LEU A 62 7.15 -13.47 -1.02
C LEU A 62 8.47 -14.08 -0.60
N VAL A 63 8.83 -13.89 0.66
CA VAL A 63 10.01 -14.48 1.26
C VAL A 63 9.60 -15.44 2.37
N ASP A 64 10.34 -16.53 2.49
CA ASP A 64 10.21 -17.44 3.62
C ASP A 64 10.84 -16.83 4.89
N ARG A 65 10.66 -17.48 6.05
CA ARG A 65 11.36 -17.15 7.31
C ARG A 65 12.87 -17.08 7.16
N GLN A 66 13.43 -17.86 6.24
CA GLN A 66 14.86 -17.87 5.90
C GLN A 66 15.27 -16.73 4.94
N SER A 67 14.36 -15.80 4.63
CA SER A 67 14.55 -14.69 3.69
C SER A 67 14.83 -15.11 2.24
N LEU A 68 14.56 -16.37 1.90
CA LEU A 68 14.62 -16.88 0.54
C LEU A 68 13.37 -16.45 -0.22
N THR A 69 13.54 -15.97 -1.46
CA THR A 69 12.39 -15.57 -2.30
C THR A 69 11.68 -16.82 -2.79
N VAL A 70 10.47 -17.05 -2.30
CA VAL A 70 9.61 -18.18 -2.70
C VAL A 70 8.84 -17.83 -3.97
N LYS A 71 8.43 -16.57 -4.09
CA LYS A 71 7.61 -16.10 -5.21
C LYS A 71 7.84 -14.63 -5.50
N SER A 72 7.71 -14.23 -6.76
CA SER A 72 7.76 -12.83 -7.16
C SER A 72 6.75 -12.55 -8.27
N GLY A 73 6.25 -11.32 -8.35
CA GLY A 73 5.35 -10.92 -9.42
C GLY A 73 5.04 -9.44 -9.38
N LYS A 74 3.96 -9.04 -10.06
CA LYS A 74 3.46 -7.66 -10.08
C LYS A 74 2.02 -7.61 -9.60
N LEU A 75 1.75 -6.75 -8.62
CA LEU A 75 0.40 -6.43 -8.17
C LEU A 75 -0.22 -5.43 -9.14
N ARG A 76 -1.52 -5.61 -9.41
CA ARG A 76 -2.28 -4.62 -10.19
C ARG A 76 -2.19 -3.26 -9.52
N SER A 77 -1.73 -2.24 -10.23
CA SER A 77 -1.70 -0.86 -9.74
C SER A 77 -2.91 -0.08 -10.26
N ARG A 78 -3.23 1.05 -9.62
CA ARG A 78 -4.19 2.02 -10.16
C ARG A 78 -3.68 3.43 -9.98
N PHE A 79 -4.08 4.29 -10.91
CA PHE A 79 -3.86 5.71 -10.83
C PHE A 79 -4.73 6.35 -9.74
N ARG A 80 -4.16 7.24 -8.91
CA ARG A 80 -4.89 8.02 -7.92
C ARG A 80 -4.92 9.49 -8.33
N VAL A 81 -6.04 9.95 -8.87
CA VAL A 81 -6.24 11.33 -9.36
C VAL A 81 -6.04 12.38 -8.25
N ALA A 82 -6.36 12.02 -7.00
CA ALA A 82 -6.07 12.86 -5.83
C ALA A 82 -4.58 13.22 -5.67
N SER A 83 -3.68 12.54 -6.38
CA SER A 83 -2.26 12.89 -6.44
C SER A 83 -1.95 13.99 -7.48
N ILE A 84 -2.72 14.17 -8.56
CA ILE A 84 -2.44 15.19 -9.62
C ILE A 84 -2.78 16.62 -9.15
N PHE A 85 -3.83 16.80 -8.35
CA PHE A 85 -4.37 18.13 -8.02
C PHE A 85 -3.61 18.87 -6.91
N TRP A 86 -2.30 18.64 -6.79
CA TRP A 86 -1.41 19.43 -5.92
C TRP A 86 -1.16 20.81 -6.57
N PRO A 87 -1.35 21.94 -5.85
CA PRO A 87 -1.21 23.28 -6.42
C PRO A 87 0.27 23.69 -6.60
N PRO A 88 0.56 24.75 -7.38
CA PRO A 88 1.20 24.75 -8.71
C PRO A 88 2.71 24.36 -8.75
N VAL A 89 3.24 23.69 -7.73
CA VAL A 89 4.67 23.35 -7.62
C VAL A 89 4.83 21.83 -7.64
N GLY A 90 4.90 21.24 -8.83
CA GLY A 90 5.48 19.92 -9.03
C GLY A 90 4.51 18.81 -9.44
N ILE A 91 4.86 18.14 -10.54
CA ILE A 91 4.30 16.87 -10.98
C ILE A 91 4.31 15.89 -9.79
N ALA A 92 3.15 15.31 -9.49
CA ALA A 92 3.04 14.28 -8.49
C ALA A 92 3.94 13.09 -8.84
N TYR A 93 5.04 12.96 -8.12
CA TYR A 93 6.04 11.92 -8.35
C TYR A 93 5.56 10.51 -7.96
N TRP A 94 4.46 10.39 -7.18
CA TRP A 94 3.86 9.11 -6.78
C TRP A 94 2.34 9.00 -7.03
N PRO A 95 1.88 8.93 -8.27
CA PRO A 95 0.45 8.84 -8.55
C PRO A 95 -0.12 7.42 -8.40
N MET A 96 0.74 6.41 -8.28
CA MET A 96 0.33 5.02 -8.32
C MET A 96 0.00 4.50 -6.93
N GLY A 97 -1.04 3.67 -6.82
CA GLY A 97 -1.40 2.97 -5.60
C GLY A 97 -1.82 1.54 -5.89
N TYR A 98 -2.14 0.78 -4.84
CA TYR A 98 -2.72 -0.54 -5.00
C TYR A 98 -4.03 -0.47 -5.79
N GLY A 99 -4.13 -1.28 -6.83
CA GLY A 99 -5.26 -1.38 -7.74
C GLY A 99 -6.46 -2.11 -7.15
N GLN A 100 -6.25 -2.97 -6.16
CA GLN A 100 -7.28 -3.78 -5.52
C GLN A 100 -7.31 -3.51 -4.02
N ARG A 101 -8.45 -3.84 -3.40
CA ARG A 101 -8.62 -3.73 -1.94
C ARG A 101 -8.03 -4.91 -1.19
N CYS A 102 -8.06 -6.10 -1.79
CA CYS A 102 -7.54 -7.34 -1.22
C CYS A 102 -6.89 -8.18 -2.33
N TYR A 103 -5.66 -8.62 -2.09
CA TYR A 103 -4.91 -9.52 -2.96
C TYR A 103 -4.78 -10.89 -2.30
N ASP A 104 -5.10 -11.93 -3.05
CA ASP A 104 -4.78 -13.31 -2.70
C ASP A 104 -3.52 -13.72 -3.44
N LEU A 105 -2.45 -14.02 -2.67
CA LEU A 105 -1.15 -14.42 -3.19
C LEU A 105 -0.88 -15.92 -3.02
N THR A 106 -1.88 -16.71 -2.61
CA THR A 106 -1.76 -18.15 -2.37
C THR A 106 -1.73 -18.99 -3.66
N GLY A 107 -2.44 -18.57 -4.72
CA GLY A 107 -2.41 -19.23 -6.04
C GLY A 107 -1.18 -18.85 -6.86
N ASP A 108 -1.06 -19.29 -8.11
CA ASP A 108 0.10 -18.98 -8.98
C ASP A 108 0.16 -17.51 -9.40
N GLU A 109 -0.98 -16.88 -9.64
CA GLU A 109 -1.08 -15.46 -10.00
C GLU A 109 -1.77 -14.63 -8.90
N PRO A 110 -1.39 -13.36 -8.74
CA PRO A 110 -2.04 -12.48 -7.77
C PRO A 110 -3.48 -12.21 -8.20
N SER A 111 -4.43 -12.76 -7.45
CA SER A 111 -5.87 -12.62 -7.71
C SER A 111 -6.54 -11.71 -6.68
N THR A 112 -7.79 -11.34 -6.91
CA THR A 112 -8.60 -10.60 -5.93
C THR A 112 -9.17 -11.58 -4.92
N CYS A 113 -9.03 -11.28 -3.63
CA CYS A 113 -9.60 -12.12 -2.58
C CYS A 113 -11.13 -12.29 -2.74
N THR A 114 -11.65 -13.40 -2.24
CA THR A 114 -13.09 -13.55 -2.04
C THR A 114 -13.59 -12.58 -0.97
N HIS A 115 -14.91 -12.34 -0.96
CA HIS A 115 -15.53 -11.49 0.06
C HIS A 115 -15.36 -12.07 1.48
N GLU A 116 -15.37 -13.40 1.60
CA GLU A 116 -15.19 -14.08 2.89
C GLU A 116 -13.76 -13.94 3.40
N ASP A 117 -12.75 -14.19 2.57
CA ASP A 117 -11.34 -13.99 2.91
C ASP A 117 -11.10 -12.56 3.41
N TYR A 118 -11.63 -11.57 2.69
CA TYR A 118 -11.50 -10.16 3.07
C TYR A 118 -12.15 -9.86 4.43
N ARG A 119 -13.30 -10.47 4.74
CA ARG A 119 -13.97 -10.32 6.03
C ARG A 119 -13.13 -10.95 7.15
N GLN A 120 -12.61 -12.16 6.93
CA GLN A 120 -11.78 -12.87 7.90
C GLN A 120 -10.50 -12.08 8.21
N LEU A 121 -9.79 -11.59 7.20
CA LEU A 121 -8.59 -10.76 7.38
C LEU A 121 -8.89 -9.50 8.21
N ARG A 122 -10.01 -8.83 7.93
CA ARG A 122 -10.44 -7.66 8.71
C ARG A 122 -10.76 -7.99 10.15
N LEU A 123 -11.41 -9.12 10.41
CA LEU A 123 -11.72 -9.56 11.77
C LEU A 123 -10.43 -9.90 12.51
N ALA A 124 -9.51 -10.63 11.90
CA ALA A 124 -8.21 -10.96 12.48
C ALA A 124 -7.40 -9.70 12.85
N GLU A 125 -7.33 -8.70 11.97
CA GLU A 125 -6.67 -7.42 12.26
C GLU A 125 -7.34 -6.65 13.40
N ARG A 126 -8.67 -6.73 13.55
CA ARG A 126 -9.38 -6.10 14.68
C ARG A 126 -9.05 -6.79 15.99
N MET A 127 -8.90 -8.12 15.99
CA MET A 127 -8.54 -8.89 17.18
C MET A 127 -7.06 -8.72 17.57
N ARG A 128 -6.20 -8.31 16.62
CA ARG A 128 -4.76 -8.06 16.85
C ARG A 128 -4.48 -6.68 17.48
N ARG A 129 -5.46 -5.76 17.44
CA ARG A 129 -5.37 -4.40 17.99
C ARG A 129 -5.94 -4.35 19.40
#